data_AF-A0A916VLU7-F1
#
_entry.id   AF-A0A916VLU7-F1
#
_cell.length_a   1.000
_cell.length_b   1.000
_cell.length_c   1.000
_cell.angle_alpha   90.00
_cell.angle_beta   90.00
_cell.angle_gamma   90.00
#
_symmetry.space_group_name_H-M   'P 1'
#
loop_
_entity.id
_entity.type
_entity.pdbx_description
1 polymer ?
#
loop_
_entity_poly.entity_id
_entity_poly.type
_entity_poly.pdbx_seq_one_letter_code
_entity_poly.pdbx_strand_id
1 'polypeptide(L)'
;MILACQKSLIKLLETIPGIEKCVYRKANFHNFDVHSPLLELPRILGSTLDNIPLPIPNLKILNTQPIKLELPVGSFLKFGIIWAAKASNPTAAKRSCKLKCFQSLLDIAGVTFYSLQKEAGVDIQLLEILPILDLSSELNDFADTTGIIAKLDLVITVDTAVAHLTGKLGKPVWILLPCV
;
A
#
# COMPACT_ATOMS: atom_id res chain seq x y z
N MET A 1 21.96 8.33 -5.82
CA MET A 1 21.78 8.57 -4.37
C MET A 1 21.49 7.27 -3.62
N ILE A 2 21.95 7.16 -2.37
CA ILE A 2 21.61 6.05 -1.46
C ILE A 2 20.42 6.46 -0.59
N LEU A 3 19.39 5.61 -0.49
CA LEU A 3 18.21 5.87 0.34
C LEU A 3 18.07 4.85 1.48
N ALA A 4 18.08 5.34 2.73
CA ALA A 4 17.80 4.53 3.91
C ALA A 4 16.28 4.44 4.17
N CYS A 5 15.69 3.24 4.11
CA CYS A 5 14.24 3.04 4.24
C CYS A 5 13.85 1.77 5.03
N GLN A 6 12.55 1.48 5.15
CA GLN A 6 12.08 0.24 5.77
C GLN A 6 12.34 -0.96 4.85
N LYS A 7 12.60 -2.16 5.40
CA LYS A 7 12.93 -3.36 4.60
C LYS A 7 11.91 -3.64 3.49
N SER A 8 10.61 -3.51 3.80
CA SER A 8 9.51 -3.77 2.85
C SER A 8 9.43 -2.79 1.69
N LEU A 9 10.13 -1.65 1.74
CA LEU A 9 10.14 -0.63 0.69
C LEU A 9 11.34 -0.76 -0.26
N ILE A 10 12.38 -1.50 0.12
CA ILE A 10 13.67 -1.54 -0.61
C ILE A 10 13.45 -1.87 -2.09
N LYS A 11 12.85 -3.03 -2.38
CA LYS A 11 12.64 -3.47 -3.77
C LYS A 11 11.85 -2.45 -4.60
N LEU A 12 10.86 -1.81 -3.97
CA LEU A 12 10.01 -0.84 -4.63
C LEU A 12 10.77 0.46 -4.96
N LEU A 13 11.45 1.02 -3.97
CA LEU A 13 12.12 2.31 -4.09
C LEU A 13 13.38 2.24 -4.97
N GLU A 14 14.04 1.09 -5.08
CA GLU A 14 15.15 0.86 -6.01
C GLU A 14 14.75 1.01 -7.49
N THR A 15 13.45 0.98 -7.80
CA THR A 15 12.97 1.22 -9.18
C THR A 15 12.87 2.68 -9.55
N ILE A 16 12.95 3.59 -8.58
CA ILE A 16 12.78 5.02 -8.81
C ILE A 16 14.06 5.58 -9.43
N PRO A 17 13.97 6.25 -10.60
CA PRO A 17 15.12 6.90 -11.21
C PRO A 17 15.85 7.85 -10.26
N GLY A 18 17.17 7.75 -10.18
CA GLY A 18 18.02 8.56 -9.29
C GLY A 18 18.34 7.91 -7.93
N ILE A 19 17.61 6.87 -7.54
CA ILE A 19 17.99 5.99 -6.43
C ILE A 19 18.93 4.92 -6.97
N GLU A 20 20.18 4.95 -6.54
CA GLU A 20 21.20 3.97 -6.93
C GLU A 20 21.15 2.73 -6.04
N LYS A 21 20.78 2.91 -4.76
CA LYS A 21 20.74 1.84 -3.77
C LYS A 21 19.78 2.17 -2.65
N CYS A 22 18.98 1.20 -2.23
CA CYS A 22 18.27 1.29 -0.96
C CYS A 22 18.98 0.47 0.12
N VAL A 23 19.04 1.02 1.33
CA VAL A 23 19.58 0.33 2.50
C VAL A 23 18.52 0.29 3.60
N TYR A 24 18.55 -0.75 4.42
CA TYR A 24 17.66 -0.80 5.57
C TYR A 24 18.06 0.27 6.58
N ARG A 25 17.12 1.13 6.98
CA ARG A 25 17.38 2.30 7.83
C ARG A 25 18.00 2.01 9.20
N LYS A 26 17.93 0.77 9.70
CA LYS A 26 18.58 0.37 10.96
C LYS A 26 19.88 -0.43 10.73
N ALA A 27 20.29 -0.62 9.48
CA ALA A 27 21.57 -1.24 9.18
C ALA A 27 22.69 -0.23 9.38
N ASN A 28 23.82 -0.70 9.90
CA ASN A 28 25.04 0.08 9.98
C ASN A 28 25.66 0.17 8.57
N PHE A 29 25.45 1.30 7.90
CA PHE A 29 25.99 1.58 6.58
C PHE A 29 26.90 2.81 6.67
N HIS A 30 28.15 2.69 6.23
CA HIS A 30 29.21 3.68 6.49
C HIS A 30 29.87 4.22 5.21
N ASN A 31 29.29 3.98 4.04
CA ASN A 31 29.88 4.35 2.76
C ASN A 31 29.09 5.49 2.08
N PHE A 32 29.24 6.71 2.59
CA PHE A 32 28.69 7.96 2.05
C PHE A 32 29.49 9.16 2.57
N ASP A 33 29.46 10.28 1.85
CA ASP A 33 30.16 11.51 2.25
C ASP A 33 29.28 12.44 3.10
N VAL A 34 28.00 12.52 2.77
CA VAL A 34 27.01 13.38 3.43
C VAL A 34 25.70 12.64 3.66
N HIS A 35 24.97 13.05 4.69
CA HIS A 35 23.67 12.50 5.05
C HIS A 35 22.70 13.64 5.37
N SER A 36 21.47 13.53 4.87
CA SER A 36 20.36 14.41 5.20
C SER A 36 19.08 13.61 5.44
N PRO A 37 18.28 13.95 6.46
CA PRO A 37 16.91 13.46 6.57
C PRO A 37 16.08 13.83 5.33
N LEU A 38 15.17 12.94 4.91
CA LEU A 38 14.32 13.14 3.73
C LEU A 38 13.48 14.43 3.83
N LEU A 39 13.01 14.77 5.03
CA LEU A 39 12.16 15.94 5.26
C LEU A 39 12.94 17.27 5.28
N GLU A 40 14.27 17.24 5.23
CA GLU A 40 15.09 18.44 5.06
C GLU A 40 15.33 18.80 3.59
N LEU A 41 15.09 17.87 2.66
CA LEU A 41 15.35 18.10 1.24
C LEU A 41 14.61 19.32 0.68
N PRO A 42 13.32 19.58 0.99
CA PRO A 42 12.65 20.79 0.52
C PRO A 42 13.39 22.07 0.95
N ARG A 43 13.93 22.10 2.17
CA ARG A 43 14.70 23.25 2.67
C ARG A 43 16.06 23.37 1.99
N ILE A 44 16.79 22.25 1.83
CA ILE A 44 18.13 22.23 1.21
C ILE A 44 18.07 22.61 -0.27
N LEU A 45 17.03 22.17 -0.97
CA LEU A 45 16.82 22.43 -2.40
C LEU A 45 16.13 23.78 -2.67
N GLY A 46 15.75 24.53 -1.63
CA GLY A 46 15.04 25.81 -1.80
C GLY A 46 13.66 25.64 -2.44
N SER A 47 12.93 24.58 -2.07
CA SER A 47 11.58 24.34 -2.56
C SER A 47 10.60 25.41 -2.04
N THR A 48 9.86 26.00 -2.97
CA THR A 48 8.79 27.00 -2.80
C THR A 48 7.54 26.48 -3.50
N LEU A 49 6.38 27.10 -3.27
CA LEU A 49 5.14 26.71 -3.95
C LEU A 49 5.27 26.79 -5.48
N ASP A 50 6.05 27.75 -5.98
CA ASP A 50 6.25 28.00 -7.40
C ASP A 50 7.18 26.99 -8.09
N ASN A 51 7.97 26.22 -7.32
CA ASN A 51 8.97 25.29 -7.86
C ASN A 51 8.84 23.85 -7.32
N ILE A 52 7.70 23.50 -6.71
CA ILE A 52 7.45 22.14 -6.24
C ILE A 52 7.58 21.17 -7.43
N PRO A 53 8.47 20.17 -7.35
CA PRO A 53 8.61 19.22 -8.44
C PRO A 53 7.31 18.45 -8.63
N LEU A 54 6.91 18.29 -9.90
CA LEU A 54 5.74 17.49 -10.23
C LEU A 54 5.91 16.07 -9.67
N PRO A 55 4.81 15.44 -9.19
CA PRO A 55 4.87 14.06 -8.75
C PRO A 55 5.42 13.18 -9.87
N ILE A 56 6.46 12.38 -9.59
CA ILE A 56 7.07 11.49 -10.58
C ILE A 56 5.99 10.58 -11.19
N PRO A 57 5.72 10.61 -12.49
CA PRO A 57 4.67 9.78 -13.06
C PRO A 57 5.04 8.31 -12.93
N ASN A 58 4.04 7.48 -12.61
CA ASN A 58 4.04 6.03 -12.75
C ASN A 58 5.20 5.31 -12.04
N LEU A 59 4.97 4.97 -10.77
CA LEU A 59 5.77 3.93 -10.12
C LEU A 59 5.73 2.68 -11.00
N LYS A 60 6.88 2.11 -11.37
CA LYS A 60 6.89 0.88 -12.16
C LYS A 60 6.18 -0.21 -11.37
N ILE A 61 5.16 -0.81 -11.97
CA ILE A 61 4.54 -2.02 -11.43
C ILE A 61 5.61 -3.11 -11.49
N LEU A 62 6.13 -3.46 -10.32
CA LEU A 62 7.04 -4.58 -10.16
C LEU A 62 6.19 -5.84 -10.14
N ASN A 63 5.97 -6.42 -11.31
CA ASN A 63 5.31 -7.72 -11.41
C ASN A 63 6.35 -8.81 -11.06
N THR A 64 6.66 -8.97 -9.78
CA THR A 64 7.70 -9.90 -9.29
C THR A 64 7.23 -11.35 -9.23
N GLN A 65 5.92 -11.59 -9.24
CA GLN A 65 5.33 -12.94 -9.17
C GLN A 65 4.06 -13.03 -10.02
N PRO A 66 3.81 -14.13 -10.75
CA PRO A 66 2.55 -14.38 -11.44
C PRO A 66 1.47 -14.80 -10.42
N ILE A 67 1.17 -13.95 -9.44
CA ILE A 67 0.06 -14.20 -8.49
C ILE A 67 -1.23 -14.20 -9.30
N LYS A 68 -1.85 -15.36 -9.47
CA LYS A 68 -3.14 -15.47 -10.15
C LYS A 68 -4.22 -15.22 -9.10
N LEU A 69 -4.93 -14.10 -9.23
CA LEU A 69 -6.10 -13.85 -8.41
C LEU A 69 -7.20 -14.82 -8.84
N GLU A 70 -7.68 -15.64 -7.91
CA GLU A 70 -8.84 -16.49 -8.15
C GLU A 70 -10.06 -15.63 -8.45
N LEU A 71 -10.79 -15.95 -9.52
CA LEU A 71 -11.99 -15.22 -9.91
C LEU A 71 -13.16 -16.22 -9.95
N PRO A 72 -14.03 -16.20 -8.93
CA PRO A 72 -15.23 -17.03 -8.90
C PRO A 72 -16.11 -16.83 -10.14
N VAL A 73 -16.80 -17.90 -10.56
CA VAL A 73 -17.71 -17.86 -11.71
C VAL A 73 -18.77 -16.77 -11.52
N GLY A 74 -18.99 -15.97 -12.55
CA GLY A 74 -19.93 -14.83 -12.51
C GLY A 74 -19.34 -13.53 -11.98
N SER A 75 -18.08 -13.54 -11.51
CA SER A 75 -17.36 -12.32 -11.10
C SER A 75 -16.61 -11.70 -12.27
N PHE A 76 -16.61 -10.37 -12.35
CA PHE A 76 -15.92 -9.58 -13.38
C PHE A 76 -15.20 -8.34 -12.84
N LEU A 77 -15.49 -7.92 -11.60
CA LEU A 77 -14.76 -6.86 -10.89
C LEU A 77 -13.99 -7.43 -9.69
N LYS A 78 -12.78 -6.93 -9.47
CA LYS A 78 -11.87 -7.36 -8.40
C LYS A 78 -11.53 -6.20 -7.47
N PHE A 79 -12.04 -6.23 -6.25
CA PHE A 79 -11.88 -5.16 -5.27
C PHE A 79 -10.95 -5.58 -4.13
N GLY A 80 -9.93 -4.79 -3.85
CA GLY A 80 -9.08 -4.98 -2.67
C GLY A 80 -9.62 -4.21 -1.48
N ILE A 81 -9.57 -4.79 -0.28
CA ILE A 81 -9.99 -4.13 0.96
C ILE A 81 -8.92 -4.13 2.05
N ILE A 82 -8.82 -3.01 2.76
CA ILE A 82 -8.01 -2.85 3.98
C ILE A 82 -8.84 -2.06 5.00
N TRP A 83 -9.15 -2.66 6.14
CA TRP A 83 -10.03 -2.03 7.14
C TRP A 83 -9.30 -1.55 8.39
N ALA A 84 -8.06 -1.99 8.61
CA ALA A 84 -7.32 -1.67 9.82
C ALA A 84 -5.92 -1.11 9.52
N ALA A 85 -5.60 -0.01 10.18
CA ALA A 85 -4.25 0.51 10.23
C ALA A 85 -3.37 -0.33 11.17
N LYS A 86 -2.06 -0.27 10.96
CA LYS A 86 -1.05 -0.93 11.80
C LYS A 86 -1.23 -0.56 13.28
N ALA A 87 -1.41 -1.57 14.13
CA ALA A 87 -1.74 -1.39 15.56
C ALA A 87 -0.69 -0.58 16.34
N SER A 88 0.58 -0.62 15.91
CA SER A 88 1.65 0.18 16.53
C SER A 88 1.54 1.69 16.25
N ASN A 89 0.60 2.13 15.40
CA ASN A 89 0.38 3.54 15.15
C ASN A 89 -0.56 4.12 16.23
N PRO A 90 -0.19 5.21 16.92
CA PRO A 90 -1.03 5.80 17.98
C PRO A 90 -2.45 6.20 17.54
N THR A 91 -2.65 6.44 16.25
CA THR A 91 -3.95 6.82 15.68
C THR A 91 -4.67 5.65 14.99
N ALA A 92 -4.15 4.42 15.12
CA ALA A 92 -4.70 3.25 14.42
C ALA A 92 -6.16 3.00 14.78
N ALA A 93 -6.52 3.08 16.06
CA ALA A 93 -7.90 2.87 16.52
C ALA A 93 -8.88 3.88 15.89
N LYS A 94 -8.46 5.14 15.74
CA LYS A 94 -9.29 6.21 15.16
C LYS A 94 -9.45 6.08 13.65
N ARG A 95 -8.46 5.48 12.98
CA ARG A 95 -8.44 5.34 11.51
C ARG A 95 -8.84 3.95 11.04
N SER A 96 -9.17 3.03 11.94
CA SER A 96 -9.60 1.68 11.58
C SER A 96 -11.11 1.55 11.69
N CYS A 97 -11.69 0.63 10.95
CA CYS A 97 -13.08 0.22 11.08
C CYS A 97 -13.17 -1.30 11.24
N LYS A 98 -14.35 -1.80 11.61
CA LYS A 98 -14.58 -3.26 11.70
C LYS A 98 -14.75 -3.81 10.28
N LEU A 99 -14.28 -5.05 10.06
CA LEU A 99 -14.48 -5.70 8.76
C LEU A 99 -15.98 -5.82 8.40
N LYS A 100 -16.84 -5.97 9.41
CA LYS A 100 -18.31 -5.99 9.25
C LYS A 100 -18.87 -4.73 8.58
N CYS A 101 -18.17 -3.59 8.61
CA CYS A 101 -18.59 -2.38 7.90
C CYS A 101 -18.62 -2.57 6.37
N PHE A 102 -17.93 -3.57 5.84
CA PHE A 102 -17.92 -3.91 4.41
C PHE A 102 -19.05 -4.86 4.02
N GLN A 103 -19.82 -5.40 4.97
CA GLN A 103 -20.77 -6.48 4.72
C GLN A 103 -21.79 -6.13 3.62
N SER A 104 -22.31 -4.90 3.60
CA SER A 104 -23.26 -4.43 2.57
C SER A 104 -22.66 -4.35 1.17
N LEU A 105 -21.33 -4.26 1.05
CA LEU A 105 -20.64 -4.26 -0.25
C LEU A 105 -20.43 -5.67 -0.78
N LEU A 106 -20.40 -6.68 0.09
CA LEU A 106 -20.11 -8.07 -0.29
C LEU A 106 -21.24 -8.70 -1.11
N ASP A 107 -22.46 -8.15 -1.03
CA ASP A 107 -23.64 -8.63 -1.75
C ASP A 107 -23.74 -8.08 -3.20
N ILE A 108 -22.79 -7.23 -3.61
CA ILE A 108 -22.80 -6.64 -4.96
C ILE A 108 -22.46 -7.73 -5.99
N ALA A 109 -23.43 -8.03 -6.86
CA ALA A 109 -23.27 -9.03 -7.90
C ALA A 109 -22.09 -8.72 -8.83
N GLY A 110 -21.28 -9.74 -9.11
CA GLY A 110 -20.15 -9.65 -10.05
C GLY A 110 -18.86 -9.08 -9.46
N VAL A 111 -18.82 -8.76 -8.17
CA VAL A 111 -17.63 -8.25 -7.48
C VAL A 111 -17.01 -9.35 -6.62
N THR A 112 -15.72 -9.58 -6.77
CA THR A 112 -14.91 -10.39 -5.86
C THR A 112 -14.08 -9.49 -4.96
N PHE A 113 -14.13 -9.74 -3.66
CA PHE A 113 -13.36 -9.00 -2.67
C PHE A 113 -12.11 -9.78 -2.24
N TYR A 114 -10.99 -9.07 -2.17
CA TYR A 114 -9.70 -9.59 -1.72
C TYR A 114 -9.21 -8.80 -0.52
N SER A 115 -8.87 -9.48 0.58
CA SER A 115 -8.22 -8.84 1.72
C SER A 115 -6.76 -8.55 1.37
N LEU A 116 -6.37 -7.28 1.46
CA LEU A 116 -4.98 -6.85 1.41
C LEU A 116 -4.43 -6.50 2.80
N GLN A 117 -5.10 -6.97 3.85
CA GLN A 117 -4.74 -6.70 5.24
C GLN A 117 -3.57 -7.59 5.66
N LYS A 118 -2.36 -7.01 5.75
CA LYS A 118 -1.15 -7.75 6.12
C LYS A 118 -1.06 -8.12 7.61
N GLU A 119 -1.40 -7.18 8.50
CA GLU A 119 -1.33 -7.41 9.95
C GLU A 119 -2.74 -7.72 10.46
N ALA A 120 -2.89 -8.83 11.18
CA ALA A 120 -4.17 -9.29 11.70
C ALA A 120 -4.85 -8.22 12.56
N GLY A 121 -5.95 -7.66 12.06
CA GLY A 121 -6.89 -6.91 12.87
C GLY A 121 -7.67 -7.85 13.81
N VAL A 122 -8.36 -7.27 14.80
CA VAL A 122 -9.16 -8.02 15.79
C VAL A 122 -10.20 -8.94 15.14
N ASP A 123 -10.67 -8.58 13.94
CA ASP A 123 -11.77 -9.27 13.25
C ASP A 123 -11.29 -10.14 12.06
N ILE A 124 -10.00 -10.49 11.97
CA ILE A 124 -9.48 -11.25 10.81
C ILE A 124 -10.14 -12.64 10.65
N GLN A 125 -10.62 -13.23 11.75
CA GLN A 125 -11.35 -14.50 11.75
C GLN A 125 -12.63 -14.46 10.91
N LEU A 126 -13.20 -13.26 10.70
CA LEU A 126 -14.38 -13.11 9.84
C LEU A 126 -14.08 -13.43 8.36
N LEU A 127 -12.81 -13.44 7.94
CA LEU A 127 -12.43 -13.87 6.58
C LEU A 127 -12.75 -15.35 6.32
N GLU A 128 -12.86 -16.18 7.36
CA GLU A 128 -13.27 -17.59 7.21
C GLU A 128 -14.75 -17.76 6.88
N ILE A 129 -15.56 -16.72 7.15
CA ILE A 129 -17.02 -16.77 7.08
C ILE A 129 -17.56 -15.86 5.96
N LEU A 130 -16.88 -14.75 5.69
CA LEU A 130 -17.26 -13.79 4.67
C LEU A 130 -16.68 -14.21 3.30
N PRO A 131 -17.36 -13.86 2.18
CA PRO A 131 -16.89 -14.14 0.83
C PRO A 131 -15.74 -13.18 0.41
N ILE A 132 -14.64 -13.19 1.17
CA ILE A 132 -13.45 -12.37 0.94
C ILE A 132 -12.25 -13.31 0.85
N LEU A 133 -11.51 -13.24 -0.26
CA LEU A 133 -10.31 -14.04 -0.45
C LEU A 133 -9.12 -13.38 0.27
N ASP A 134 -8.48 -14.10 1.19
CA ASP A 134 -7.32 -13.56 1.92
C ASP A 134 -6.03 -13.67 1.11
N LEU A 135 -5.36 -12.52 0.88
CA LEU A 135 -4.07 -12.45 0.21
C LEU A 135 -2.92 -12.10 1.17
N SER A 136 -3.15 -12.17 2.48
CA SER A 136 -2.15 -11.80 3.50
C SER A 136 -0.82 -12.56 3.33
N SER A 137 -0.86 -13.84 2.94
CA SER A 137 0.33 -14.67 2.65
C SER A 137 1.13 -14.20 1.43
N GLU A 138 0.47 -13.55 0.48
CA GLU A 138 1.07 -13.07 -0.76
C GLU A 138 1.72 -11.69 -0.61
N LEU A 139 1.55 -11.04 0.55
CA LEU A 139 2.00 -9.67 0.80
C LEU A 139 3.31 -9.62 1.59
N ASN A 140 4.44 -10.05 1.00
CA ASN A 140 5.73 -10.04 1.69
C ASN A 140 6.35 -8.64 1.78
N ASP A 141 6.24 -7.85 0.71
CA ASP A 141 6.73 -6.48 0.64
C ASP A 141 5.83 -5.58 -0.23
N PHE A 142 6.21 -4.31 -0.39
CA PHE A 142 5.41 -3.39 -1.19
C PHE A 142 5.51 -3.64 -2.70
N ALA A 143 6.52 -4.38 -3.19
CA ALA A 143 6.57 -4.78 -4.58
C ALA A 143 5.46 -5.80 -4.88
N ASP A 144 5.29 -6.82 -4.02
CA ASP A 144 4.18 -7.77 -4.13
C ASP A 144 2.82 -7.05 -4.05
N THR A 145 2.71 -6.10 -3.12
CA THR A 145 1.51 -5.24 -2.98
C THR A 145 1.20 -4.49 -4.29
N THR A 146 2.21 -3.94 -4.99
CA THR A 146 1.99 -3.31 -6.30
C THR A 146 1.51 -4.30 -7.37
N GLY A 147 2.07 -5.51 -7.39
CA GLY A 147 1.69 -6.54 -8.35
C GLY A 147 0.25 -7.02 -8.18
N ILE A 148 -0.24 -7.05 -6.93
CA ILE A 148 -1.65 -7.35 -6.63
C ILE A 148 -2.55 -6.17 -7.01
N ILE A 149 -2.23 -4.95 -6.57
CA ILE A 149 -3.02 -3.73 -6.90
C ILE A 149 -3.16 -3.55 -8.42
N ALA A 150 -2.12 -3.87 -9.19
CA ALA A 150 -2.16 -3.80 -10.65
C ALA A 150 -3.29 -4.65 -11.27
N LYS A 151 -3.69 -5.74 -10.61
CA LYS A 151 -4.73 -6.69 -11.07
C LYS A 151 -6.12 -6.37 -10.53
N LEU A 152 -6.24 -5.38 -9.64
CA LEU A 152 -7.49 -4.94 -9.06
C LEU A 152 -8.10 -3.77 -9.86
N ASP A 153 -9.42 -3.68 -9.79
CA ASP A 153 -10.21 -2.62 -10.43
C ASP A 153 -10.44 -1.45 -9.47
N LEU A 154 -10.48 -1.72 -8.16
CA LEU A 154 -10.62 -0.74 -7.09
C LEU A 154 -9.92 -1.23 -5.81
N VAL A 155 -9.35 -0.31 -5.04
CA VAL A 155 -8.94 -0.56 -3.65
C VAL A 155 -9.77 0.32 -2.72
N ILE A 156 -10.43 -0.30 -1.74
CA ILE A 156 -11.16 0.40 -0.68
C ILE A 156 -10.37 0.22 0.61
N THR A 157 -9.86 1.31 1.18
CA THR A 157 -8.93 1.23 2.30
C THR A 157 -9.21 2.32 3.32
N VAL A 158 -8.88 2.09 4.59
CA VAL A 158 -8.64 3.20 5.52
C VAL A 158 -7.36 3.95 5.16
N ASP A 159 -7.07 5.06 5.83
CA ASP A 159 -5.84 5.84 5.63
C ASP A 159 -4.57 5.03 6.01
N THR A 160 -4.02 4.33 5.02
CA THR A 160 -2.82 3.48 5.12
C THR A 160 -1.82 3.78 4.00
N ALA A 161 -0.60 3.24 4.12
CA ALA A 161 0.39 3.31 3.04
C ALA A 161 -0.12 2.72 1.71
N VAL A 162 -1.05 1.76 1.77
CA VAL A 162 -1.65 1.14 0.57
C VAL A 162 -2.53 2.14 -0.18
N ALA A 163 -3.18 3.09 0.51
CA ALA A 163 -3.95 4.16 -0.12
C ALA A 163 -3.07 5.03 -1.01
N HIS A 164 -1.95 5.51 -0.46
CA HIS A 164 -0.98 6.32 -1.19
C HIS A 164 -0.32 5.53 -2.32
N LEU A 165 0.02 4.26 -2.08
CA LEU A 165 0.59 3.40 -3.11
C LEU A 165 -0.37 3.20 -4.29
N THR A 166 -1.65 2.92 -4.01
CA THR A 166 -2.67 2.74 -5.05
C THR A 166 -2.84 4.00 -5.89
N GLY A 167 -2.94 5.18 -5.24
CA GLY A 167 -2.99 6.46 -5.94
C GLY A 167 -1.74 6.71 -6.79
N LYS A 168 -0.55 6.32 -6.28
CA LYS A 168 0.71 6.48 -7.02
C LYS A 168 0.83 5.55 -8.24
N LEU A 169 0.12 4.43 -8.22
CA LEU A 169 0.00 3.48 -9.35
C LEU A 169 -1.06 3.92 -10.37
N GLY A 170 -1.75 5.04 -10.16
CA GLY A 170 -2.83 5.50 -11.04
C GLY A 170 -4.07 4.59 -10.99
N LYS A 171 -4.24 3.82 -9.92
CA LYS A 171 -5.37 2.92 -9.73
C LYS A 171 -6.49 3.61 -8.94
N PRO A 172 -7.77 3.31 -9.22
CA PRO A 172 -8.87 3.80 -8.40
C PRO A 172 -8.71 3.39 -6.94
N VAL A 173 -8.89 4.36 -6.04
CA VAL A 173 -8.81 4.14 -4.59
C VAL A 173 -9.91 4.93 -3.88
N TRP A 174 -10.61 4.27 -2.97
CA TRP A 174 -11.55 4.89 -2.05
C TRP A 174 -10.98 4.83 -0.63
N ILE A 175 -10.88 6.00 0.01
CA ILE A 175 -10.31 6.11 1.36
C ILE A 175 -11.44 6.36 2.36
N LEU A 176 -11.60 5.42 3.29
CA LEU A 176 -12.51 5.56 4.43
C LEU A 176 -11.87 6.46 5.48
N LEU A 177 -12.42 7.65 5.66
CA LEU A 177 -11.94 8.64 6.62
C LEU A 177 -12.79 8.61 7.90
N PRO A 178 -12.19 8.86 9.07
CA PRO A 178 -12.95 9.01 10.30
C PRO A 178 -13.89 10.22 10.21
N CYS A 179 -15.10 10.06 10.75
CA CYS A 179 -15.97 11.20 11.02
C CYS A 179 -15.34 12.02 12.16
N VAL A 180 -15.15 13.32 11.92
CA VAL A 180 -14.57 14.28 12.87
C VAL A 180 -15.68 15.12 13.48
#